data_AF-A0A0S8E5N8-F1
#
_entry.id   AF-A0A0S8E5N8-F1
#
_cell.length_a   1.000
_cell.length_b   1.000
_cell.length_c   1.000
_cell.angle_alpha   90.00
_cell.angle_beta   90.00
_cell.angle_gamma   90.00
#
_symmetry.space_group_name_H-M   'P 1'
#
loop_
_entity.id
_entity.type
_entity.pdbx_description
1 polymer ?
#
loop_
_entity_poly.entity_id
_entity_poly.type
_entity_poly.pdbx_seq_one_letter_code
_entity_poly.pdbx_strand_id
1 'polypeptide(L)'
;MNRKRAAVLAIVSFICGTGAFLNARMTVINRQEAGAGPSRQWLSEASGAAIELEERFEAELNGLTSSLAQEQKSLALALEDPCSPNEVVLERTENVIGAHGHLMRRVGEHVVELRGKLPASNQDYLMGLCAEIVRGPISRTGGRVGGGRQDGFGGPGPRGRGNGYVRGVGAGRGSRAGRGGGGGYGMRLRARDRLARRLRLDEGQVSILRDRDSGFEADSMRLRDILMAERAALLALFEDSKSADEELLQQIDKLILAHSQIERRIAEHVLVLRPYLTVEQQKWLIGLCRRNHEEALPAEGLIPFRAVNSRE
;
A
#
# COMPACT_ATOMS: atom_id res chain seq x y z
N MET A 1 -1.28 21.45 0.85
CA MET A 1 -0.56 20.16 0.79
C MET A 1 -1.20 19.28 -0.29
N ASN A 2 -0.52 19.08 -1.42
CA ASN A 2 -1.17 18.78 -2.71
C ASN A 2 -1.42 17.29 -2.96
N ARG A 3 -2.66 16.95 -3.34
CA ARG A 3 -3.17 15.60 -3.73
C ARG A 3 -2.35 14.87 -4.82
N LYS A 4 -1.42 15.57 -5.48
CA LYS A 4 -0.47 15.03 -6.47
C LYS A 4 0.73 14.30 -5.84
N ARG A 5 1.02 14.52 -4.55
CA ARG A 5 2.08 13.81 -3.80
C ARG A 5 1.65 12.44 -3.27
N ALA A 6 0.35 12.20 -3.09
CA ALA A 6 -0.17 10.93 -2.55
C ALA A 6 -0.06 9.74 -3.54
N ALA A 7 -0.17 9.99 -4.85
CA ALA A 7 0.00 8.94 -5.88
C ALA A 7 1.49 8.58 -6.13
N VAL A 8 2.40 9.43 -5.67
CA VAL A 8 3.87 9.25 -5.64
C VAL A 8 4.26 8.34 -4.44
N LEU A 9 3.32 8.04 -3.55
CA LEU A 9 3.24 6.81 -2.75
C LEU A 9 3.62 5.51 -3.52
N ALA A 10 2.81 5.27 -4.54
CA ALA A 10 2.17 3.96 -4.72
C ALA A 10 3.01 2.83 -5.34
N ILE A 11 4.12 3.13 -5.99
CA ILE A 11 4.93 2.13 -6.72
C ILE A 11 6.16 1.70 -5.89
N VAL A 12 6.64 2.60 -5.03
CA VAL A 12 7.69 2.28 -4.04
C VAL A 12 7.07 1.89 -2.70
N SER A 13 5.87 2.42 -2.36
CA SER A 13 5.05 1.93 -1.24
C SER A 13 4.40 0.56 -1.49
N PHE A 14 4.75 -0.09 -2.60
CA PHE A 14 4.24 -1.39 -2.97
C PHE A 14 5.02 -2.52 -2.29
N ILE A 15 6.33 -2.29 -2.09
CA ILE A 15 7.20 -2.97 -1.12
C ILE A 15 6.77 -2.62 0.33
N CYS A 16 5.95 -1.58 0.50
CA CYS A 16 5.37 -1.15 1.78
C CYS A 16 3.90 -1.58 1.97
N GLY A 17 3.32 -2.48 1.17
CA GLY A 17 1.95 -2.98 1.41
C GLY A 17 1.82 -3.59 2.80
N THR A 18 2.84 -4.36 3.20
CA THR A 18 2.98 -4.93 4.56
C THR A 18 3.36 -3.86 5.57
N GLY A 19 4.17 -2.87 5.19
CA GLY A 19 4.46 -1.70 6.00
C GLY A 19 3.24 -0.82 6.28
N ALA A 20 2.22 -0.81 5.42
CA ALA A 20 0.95 -0.14 5.66
C ALA A 20 0.01 -0.98 6.54
N PHE A 21 0.07 -2.31 6.47
CA PHE A 21 -0.61 -3.19 7.43
C PHE A 21 0.02 -3.07 8.82
N LEU A 22 1.35 -3.13 8.92
CA LEU A 22 2.10 -2.96 10.15
C LEU A 22 2.01 -1.53 10.67
N ASN A 23 2.09 -0.50 9.81
CA ASN A 23 1.84 0.87 10.25
C ASN A 23 0.38 1.11 10.59
N ALA A 24 -0.61 0.52 9.91
CA ALA A 24 -2.01 0.65 10.30
C ALA A 24 -2.25 -0.05 11.63
N ARG A 25 -1.70 -1.24 11.85
CA ARG A 25 -1.73 -1.97 13.11
C ARG A 25 -1.03 -1.18 14.21
N MET A 26 0.21 -0.74 13.99
CA MET A 26 0.96 0.10 14.93
C MET A 26 0.31 1.47 15.14
N THR A 27 -0.34 2.09 14.16
CA THR A 27 -1.04 3.37 14.37
C THR A 27 -2.40 3.18 15.03
N VAL A 28 -3.07 2.04 14.85
CA VAL A 28 -4.27 1.68 15.62
C VAL A 28 -3.88 1.37 17.06
N ILE A 29 -2.80 0.61 17.28
CA ILE A 29 -2.21 0.34 18.60
C ILE A 29 -1.73 1.65 19.25
N ASN A 30 -0.91 2.46 18.57
CA ASN A 30 -0.37 3.72 19.11
C ASN A 30 -1.44 4.81 19.29
N ARG A 31 -2.51 4.82 18.48
CA ARG A 31 -3.68 5.70 18.75
C ARG A 31 -4.43 5.28 20.00
N GLN A 32 -4.41 3.99 20.35
CA GLN A 32 -4.95 3.53 21.62
C GLN A 32 -4.01 3.90 22.79
N GLU A 33 -2.70 3.92 22.58
CA GLU A 33 -1.72 4.31 23.62
C GLU A 33 -1.67 5.81 23.95
N ALA A 34 -1.95 6.68 22.98
CA ALA A 34 -1.96 8.14 23.21
C ALA A 34 -3.10 8.61 24.15
N GLY A 35 -3.99 7.71 24.59
CA GLY A 35 -5.03 7.96 25.58
C GLY A 35 -5.02 6.93 26.71
N ALA A 36 -3.99 6.96 27.56
CA ALA A 36 -3.92 6.37 28.91
C ALA A 36 -5.00 5.30 29.26
N GLY A 37 -4.85 4.08 28.72
CA GLY A 37 -5.71 2.92 29.02
C GLY A 37 -5.32 1.71 28.14
N PRO A 38 -5.52 0.46 28.60
CA PRO A 38 -4.74 -0.70 28.17
C PRO A 38 -4.95 -1.06 26.69
N SER A 39 -3.82 -1.14 25.98
CA SER A 39 -3.56 -1.26 24.54
C SER A 39 -4.15 -2.49 23.82
N ARG A 40 -5.12 -3.19 24.40
CA ARG A 40 -5.64 -4.47 23.90
C ARG A 40 -7.14 -4.62 24.15
N GLN A 41 -7.92 -3.55 23.99
CA GLN A 41 -9.37 -3.58 24.23
C GLN A 41 -10.11 -4.65 23.41
N TRP A 42 -9.59 -5.03 22.24
CA TRP A 42 -10.15 -6.12 21.43
C TRP A 42 -9.79 -7.54 21.91
N LEU A 43 -8.82 -7.66 22.82
CA LEU A 43 -8.44 -8.91 23.49
C LEU A 43 -8.91 -8.96 24.96
N SER A 44 -9.70 -7.99 25.43
CA SER A 44 -10.13 -7.96 26.84
C SER A 44 -10.97 -9.17 27.26
N GLU A 45 -11.66 -9.78 26.29
CA GLU A 45 -12.46 -11.00 26.47
C GLU A 45 -11.77 -12.25 25.89
N ALA A 46 -10.54 -12.12 25.40
CA ALA A 46 -9.82 -13.23 24.80
C ALA A 46 -9.30 -14.20 25.87
N SER A 47 -9.15 -15.47 25.49
CA SER A 47 -8.54 -16.46 26.37
C SER A 47 -7.06 -16.13 26.67
N GLY A 48 -6.54 -16.58 27.80
CA GLY A 48 -5.11 -16.42 28.11
C GLY A 48 -4.20 -17.00 27.02
N ALA A 49 -4.63 -18.08 26.35
CA ALA A 49 -3.91 -18.69 25.23
C ALA A 49 -3.88 -17.83 23.95
N ALA A 50 -4.86 -16.94 23.75
CA ALA A 50 -4.87 -15.97 22.66
C ALA A 50 -3.95 -14.78 22.98
N ILE A 51 -3.94 -14.34 24.25
CA ILE A 51 -3.04 -13.27 24.72
C ILE A 51 -1.58 -13.71 24.62
N GLU A 52 -1.24 -14.91 25.10
CA GLU A 52 0.12 -15.46 24.99
C GLU A 52 0.57 -15.63 23.53
N LEU A 53 -0.36 -16.00 22.64
CA LEU A 53 -0.08 -16.10 21.21
C LEU A 53 0.27 -14.73 20.59
N GLU A 54 -0.49 -13.69 20.93
CA GLU A 54 -0.23 -12.32 20.46
C GLU A 54 1.14 -11.82 20.94
N GLU A 55 1.49 -12.04 22.21
CA GLU A 55 2.79 -11.63 22.78
C GLU A 55 3.96 -12.33 22.11
N ARG A 56 3.83 -13.64 21.87
CA ARG A 56 4.84 -14.41 21.14
C ARG A 56 5.01 -13.88 19.71
N PHE A 57 3.90 -13.63 19.03
CA PHE A 57 3.92 -13.08 17.68
C PHE A 57 4.54 -11.67 17.63
N GLU A 58 4.25 -10.79 18.60
CA GLU A 58 4.88 -9.47 18.70
C GLU A 58 6.42 -9.59 18.81
N ALA A 59 6.91 -10.51 19.65
CA ALA A 59 8.35 -10.77 19.77
C ALA A 59 8.96 -11.29 18.46
N GLU A 60 8.31 -12.24 17.79
CA GLU A 60 8.73 -12.76 16.48
C GLU A 60 8.73 -11.67 15.40
N LEU A 61 7.69 -10.84 15.38
CA LEU A 61 7.52 -9.76 14.40
C LEU A 61 8.65 -8.74 14.47
N ASN A 62 9.15 -8.42 15.66
CA ASN A 62 10.32 -7.54 15.83
C ASN A 62 11.58 -8.14 15.20
N GLY A 63 11.79 -9.46 15.36
CA GLY A 63 12.89 -10.19 14.72
C GLY A 63 12.78 -10.18 13.19
N LEU A 64 11.59 -10.47 12.65
CA LEU A 64 11.33 -10.46 11.21
C LEU A 64 11.50 -9.07 10.59
N THR A 65 11.01 -8.03 11.28
CA THR A 65 11.16 -6.64 10.82
C THR A 65 12.62 -6.21 10.82
N SER A 66 13.38 -6.61 11.84
CA SER A 66 14.83 -6.35 11.92
C SER A 66 15.60 -7.06 10.79
N SER A 67 15.25 -8.32 10.51
CA SER A 67 15.83 -9.08 9.39
C SER A 67 15.53 -8.43 8.04
N LEU A 68 14.28 -8.02 7.80
CA LEU A 68 13.91 -7.29 6.57
C LEU A 68 14.68 -5.97 6.45
N ALA A 69 14.80 -5.20 7.54
CA ALA A 69 15.56 -3.95 7.55
C ALA A 69 17.05 -4.18 7.24
N GLN A 70 17.63 -5.28 7.73
CA GLN A 70 19.01 -5.68 7.44
C GLN A 70 19.21 -6.00 5.95
N GLU A 71 18.31 -6.79 5.34
CA GLU A 71 18.40 -7.10 3.90
C GLU A 71 18.22 -5.83 3.06
N GLN A 72 17.29 -4.94 3.43
CA GLN A 72 17.09 -3.66 2.77
C GLN A 72 18.33 -2.76 2.85
N LYS A 73 19.00 -2.72 4.01
CA LYS A 73 20.27 -2.01 4.18
C LYS A 73 21.36 -2.59 3.28
N SER A 74 21.44 -3.92 3.18
CA SER A 74 22.40 -4.63 2.32
C SER A 74 22.17 -4.29 0.84
N LEU A 75 20.92 -4.32 0.38
CA LEU A 75 20.55 -3.89 -0.98
C LEU A 75 20.91 -2.42 -1.23
N ALA A 76 20.64 -1.52 -0.26
CA ALA A 76 20.96 -0.11 -0.39
C ALA A 76 22.48 0.14 -0.53
N LEU A 77 23.32 -0.63 0.19
CA LEU A 77 24.77 -0.56 0.05
C LEU A 77 25.25 -1.04 -1.33
N ALA A 78 24.68 -2.15 -1.85
CA ALA A 78 24.99 -2.64 -3.18
C ALA A 78 24.55 -1.67 -4.30
N LEU A 79 23.47 -0.91 -4.09
CA LEU A 79 23.03 0.14 -5.01
C LEU A 79 23.90 1.41 -4.93
N GLU A 80 24.51 1.68 -3.77
CA GLU A 80 25.38 2.84 -3.53
C GLU A 80 26.75 2.71 -4.20
N ASP A 81 27.27 1.49 -4.30
CA ASP A 81 28.50 1.21 -5.01
C ASP A 81 28.26 1.11 -6.53
N PRO A 82 28.79 2.02 -7.37
CA PRO A 82 28.64 1.96 -8.82
C PRO A 82 29.32 0.74 -9.46
N CYS A 83 30.30 0.15 -8.76
CA CYS A 83 31.05 -1.02 -9.22
C CYS A 83 30.37 -2.35 -8.87
N SER A 84 29.35 -2.34 -8.03
CA SER A 84 28.64 -3.56 -7.64
C SER A 84 27.98 -4.20 -8.87
N PRO A 85 28.28 -5.47 -9.20
CA PRO A 85 27.69 -6.15 -10.35
C PRO A 85 26.17 -6.23 -10.26
N ASN A 86 25.49 -6.29 -11.41
CA ASN A 86 24.02 -6.37 -11.43
C ASN A 86 23.52 -7.66 -10.78
N GLU A 87 24.29 -8.75 -10.88
CA GLU A 87 24.00 -10.05 -10.27
C GLU A 87 23.94 -9.94 -8.75
N VAL A 88 24.85 -9.17 -8.14
CA VAL A 88 24.85 -8.91 -6.69
C VAL A 88 23.62 -8.12 -6.29
N VAL A 89 23.25 -7.09 -7.05
CA VAL A 89 22.04 -6.30 -6.74
C VAL A 89 20.77 -7.13 -6.89
N LEU A 90 20.69 -8.02 -7.89
CA LEU A 90 19.59 -8.97 -8.05
C LEU A 90 19.51 -9.95 -6.88
N GLU A 91 20.62 -10.55 -6.47
CA GLU A 91 20.68 -11.44 -5.32
C GLU A 91 20.17 -10.74 -4.04
N ARG A 92 20.65 -9.52 -3.76
CA ARG A 92 20.17 -8.73 -2.62
C ARG A 92 18.70 -8.35 -2.73
N THR A 93 18.21 -8.14 -3.95
CA THR A 93 16.78 -7.92 -4.18
C THR A 93 15.97 -9.17 -3.83
N GLU A 94 16.40 -10.36 -4.28
CA GLU A 94 15.74 -11.62 -3.95
C GLU A 94 15.73 -11.90 -2.45
N ASN A 95 16.79 -11.55 -1.72
CA ASN A 95 16.80 -11.65 -0.26
C ASN A 95 15.74 -10.74 0.39
N VAL A 96 15.60 -9.50 -0.07
CA VAL A 96 14.56 -8.58 0.42
C VAL A 96 13.17 -9.11 0.11
N ILE A 97 12.95 -9.60 -1.11
CA ILE A 97 11.69 -10.23 -1.54
C ILE A 97 11.37 -11.43 -0.62
N GLY A 98 12.36 -12.28 -0.34
CA GLY A 98 12.23 -13.44 0.52
C GLY A 98 11.90 -13.07 1.97
N ALA A 99 12.62 -12.11 2.56
CA ALA A 99 12.36 -11.63 3.92
C ALA A 99 10.97 -11.00 4.04
N HIS A 100 10.55 -10.24 3.04
CA HIS A 100 9.23 -9.64 2.97
C HIS A 100 8.12 -10.70 2.84
N GLY A 101 8.31 -11.69 1.96
CA GLY A 101 7.38 -12.82 1.83
C GLY A 101 7.27 -13.64 3.11
N HIS A 102 8.37 -13.87 3.82
CA HIS A 102 8.37 -14.56 5.11
C HIS A 102 7.58 -13.79 6.17
N LEU A 103 7.79 -12.48 6.26
CA LEU A 103 7.02 -11.59 7.15
C LEU A 103 5.52 -11.65 6.84
N MET A 104 5.12 -11.53 5.58
CA MET A 104 3.72 -11.61 5.16
C MET A 104 3.09 -12.97 5.50
N ARG A 105 3.81 -14.07 5.23
CA ARG A 105 3.34 -15.41 5.55
C ARG A 105 3.10 -15.58 7.04
N ARG A 106 4.06 -15.16 7.87
CA ARG A 106 3.93 -15.28 9.33
C ARG A 106 2.77 -14.45 9.88
N VAL A 107 2.53 -13.25 9.34
CA VAL A 107 1.34 -12.45 9.66
C VAL A 107 0.06 -13.22 9.31
N GLY A 108 0.01 -13.88 8.15
CA GLY A 108 -1.12 -14.70 7.73
C GLY A 108 -1.38 -15.87 8.66
N GLU A 109 -0.35 -16.63 8.99
CA GLU A 109 -0.39 -17.74 9.96
C GLU A 109 -0.91 -17.26 11.30
N HIS A 110 -0.42 -16.13 11.81
CA HIS A 110 -0.87 -15.56 13.09
C HIS A 110 -2.36 -15.19 13.08
N VAL A 111 -2.85 -14.59 12.00
CA VAL A 111 -4.28 -14.24 11.87
C VAL A 111 -5.15 -15.49 11.96
N VAL A 112 -4.74 -16.57 11.29
CA VAL A 112 -5.43 -17.87 11.30
C VAL A 112 -5.36 -18.53 12.68
N GLU A 113 -4.17 -18.60 13.29
CA GLU A 113 -3.98 -19.17 14.64
C GLU A 113 -4.83 -18.43 15.67
N LEU A 114 -4.92 -17.11 15.55
CA LEU A 114 -5.67 -16.28 16.47
C LEU A 114 -7.17 -16.42 16.26
N ARG A 115 -7.64 -16.52 15.01
CA ARG A 115 -9.04 -16.78 14.69
C ARG A 115 -9.57 -17.99 15.45
N GLY A 116 -8.83 -19.10 15.46
CA GLY A 116 -9.21 -20.32 16.18
C GLY A 116 -9.29 -20.20 17.71
N LYS A 117 -8.69 -19.16 18.31
CA LYS A 117 -8.62 -18.95 19.77
C LYS A 117 -9.52 -17.84 20.30
N LEU A 118 -10.11 -17.05 19.41
CA LEU A 118 -10.95 -15.92 19.76
C LEU A 118 -12.44 -16.31 19.87
N PRO A 119 -13.22 -15.61 20.72
CA PRO A 119 -14.68 -15.65 20.65
C PRO A 119 -15.20 -15.19 19.28
N ALA A 120 -16.37 -15.67 18.85
CA ALA A 120 -16.93 -15.38 17.53
C ALA A 120 -17.04 -13.87 17.23
N SER A 121 -17.44 -13.06 18.21
CA SER A 121 -17.49 -11.59 18.09
C SER A 121 -16.12 -10.97 17.77
N ASN A 122 -15.06 -11.47 18.38
CA ASN A 122 -13.70 -10.97 18.18
C ASN A 122 -13.09 -11.52 16.88
N GLN A 123 -13.50 -12.72 16.45
CA GLN A 123 -13.15 -13.25 15.14
C GLN A 123 -13.71 -12.35 14.02
N ASP A 124 -15.02 -12.05 14.07
CA ASP A 124 -15.66 -11.16 13.08
C ASP A 124 -15.01 -9.78 13.05
N TYR A 125 -14.67 -9.24 14.22
CA TYR A 125 -13.93 -7.98 14.34
C TYR A 125 -12.53 -8.05 13.71
N LEU A 126 -11.75 -9.10 14.01
CA LEU A 126 -10.42 -9.32 13.43
C LEU A 126 -10.48 -9.40 11.90
N MET A 127 -11.42 -10.21 11.38
CA MET A 127 -11.61 -10.39 9.94
C MET A 127 -12.04 -9.08 9.26
N GLY A 128 -12.92 -8.31 9.89
CA GLY A 128 -13.30 -6.96 9.45
C GLY A 128 -12.10 -6.01 9.38
N LEU A 129 -11.23 -6.00 10.39
CA LEU A 129 -10.00 -5.20 10.38
C LEU A 129 -9.05 -5.64 9.26
N CYS A 130 -8.84 -6.94 9.08
CA CYS A 130 -8.04 -7.48 7.98
C CYS A 130 -8.60 -7.04 6.63
N ALA A 131 -9.92 -7.15 6.43
CA ALA A 131 -10.60 -6.68 5.23
C ALA A 131 -10.41 -5.17 5.00
N GLU A 132 -10.50 -4.35 6.05
CA GLU A 132 -10.27 -2.90 5.94
C GLU A 132 -8.83 -2.56 5.54
N ILE A 133 -7.85 -3.23 6.15
CA ILE A 133 -6.44 -3.01 5.83
C ILE A 133 -6.15 -3.46 4.39
N VAL A 134 -6.61 -4.66 4.01
CA VAL A 134 -6.50 -5.17 2.65
C VAL A 134 -7.15 -4.20 1.70
N ARG A 135 -8.36 -3.68 1.99
CA ARG A 135 -9.09 -2.70 1.16
C ARG A 135 -8.38 -1.36 1.00
N GLY A 136 -7.56 -0.97 1.98
CA GLY A 136 -6.65 0.17 1.95
C GLY A 136 -7.29 1.53 1.62
N PRO A 137 -6.50 2.61 1.53
CA PRO A 137 -7.00 3.94 1.19
C PRO A 137 -7.45 4.09 -0.27
N ILE A 138 -7.16 3.09 -1.12
CA ILE A 138 -7.50 3.10 -2.56
C ILE A 138 -9.01 3.23 -2.76
N SER A 139 -9.81 2.59 -1.91
CA SER A 139 -11.27 2.62 -1.98
C SER A 139 -11.86 4.01 -1.67
N ARG A 140 -11.20 4.80 -0.82
CA ARG A 140 -11.67 6.16 -0.48
C ARG A 140 -11.48 7.17 -1.62
N THR A 141 -10.60 6.86 -2.58
CA THR A 141 -10.29 7.80 -3.67
C THR A 141 -11.17 7.56 -4.92
N GLY A 142 -11.78 6.38 -5.05
CA GLY A 142 -12.68 6.03 -6.16
C GLY A 142 -14.11 6.57 -6.04
N GLY A 143 -14.59 6.88 -4.83
CA GLY A 143 -15.99 7.26 -4.57
C GLY A 143 -16.43 8.67 -4.97
N ARG A 144 -15.59 9.46 -5.67
CA ARG A 144 -15.96 10.81 -6.17
C ARG A 144 -16.07 10.92 -7.68
N VAL A 145 -16.08 9.81 -8.40
CA VAL A 145 -16.35 9.76 -9.83
C VAL A 145 -17.66 9.01 -10.02
N GLY A 146 -18.79 9.73 -10.08
CA GLY A 146 -20.06 9.14 -10.51
C GLY A 146 -21.24 9.21 -9.54
N GLY A 147 -21.14 9.93 -8.42
CA GLY A 147 -22.32 10.40 -7.68
C GLY A 147 -23.01 11.53 -8.46
N GLY A 148 -23.55 11.18 -9.63
CA GLY A 148 -24.63 11.96 -10.22
C GLY A 148 -25.71 12.13 -9.17
N ARG A 149 -26.20 13.36 -9.09
CA ARG A 149 -27.33 13.81 -8.26
C ARG A 149 -28.27 12.65 -7.88
N GLN A 150 -28.41 12.42 -6.58
CA GLN A 150 -29.70 12.02 -6.03
C GLN A 150 -30.69 13.15 -6.34
N ASP A 151 -31.23 13.14 -7.55
CA ASP A 151 -32.47 13.83 -7.86
C ASP A 151 -33.60 12.92 -7.35
N GLY A 152 -34.32 13.41 -6.33
CA GLY A 152 -35.76 13.13 -6.21
C GLY A 152 -36.24 12.13 -5.16
N PHE A 153 -36.06 12.44 -3.87
CA PHE A 153 -37.18 12.26 -2.93
C PHE A 153 -37.72 13.65 -2.59
N GLY A 154 -38.49 14.20 -3.54
CA GLY A 154 -39.30 15.39 -3.34
C GLY A 154 -40.48 15.03 -2.44
N GLY A 155 -40.31 15.22 -1.14
CA GLY A 155 -41.44 15.42 -0.23
C GLY A 155 -42.19 16.72 -0.58
N PRO A 156 -43.51 16.77 -0.34
CA PRO A 156 -44.37 17.85 -0.79
C PRO A 156 -44.19 19.11 0.06
N GLY A 157 -43.42 20.08 -0.45
CA GLY A 157 -43.36 21.44 0.10
C GLY A 157 -44.45 22.34 -0.50
N PRO A 158 -45.14 23.19 0.30
CA PRO A 158 -46.32 23.91 -0.12
C PRO A 158 -46.01 25.19 -0.93
N ARG A 159 -46.76 25.34 -2.02
CA ARG A 159 -47.28 26.60 -2.61
C ARG A 159 -46.35 27.83 -2.56
N GLY A 160 -45.37 27.87 -3.45
CA GLY A 160 -44.74 29.12 -3.90
C GLY A 160 -45.33 29.57 -5.25
N ARG A 161 -46.38 30.40 -5.21
CA ARG A 161 -46.94 31.10 -6.38
C ARG A 161 -45.90 32.12 -6.87
N GLY A 162 -45.30 31.89 -8.02
CA GLY A 162 -44.40 32.84 -8.67
C GLY A 162 -44.52 32.76 -10.18
N ASN A 163 -45.39 33.60 -10.74
CA ASN A 163 -45.51 33.85 -12.18
C ASN A 163 -44.19 34.39 -12.73
N GLY A 164 -43.64 33.73 -13.74
CA GLY A 164 -42.48 34.22 -14.49
C GLY A 164 -42.43 33.58 -15.87
N TYR A 165 -43.13 34.19 -16.82
CA TYR A 165 -43.10 33.88 -18.24
C TYR A 165 -41.67 33.96 -18.78
N VAL A 166 -41.07 32.83 -19.17
CA VAL A 166 -40.05 32.83 -20.24
C VAL A 166 -40.34 31.66 -21.18
N ARG A 167 -41.07 32.02 -22.23
CA ARG A 167 -41.32 31.26 -23.45
C ARG A 167 -40.04 31.33 -24.29
N GLY A 168 -39.31 30.23 -24.37
CA GLY A 168 -38.11 30.10 -25.19
C GLY A 168 -38.05 28.71 -25.81
N VAL A 169 -38.92 28.47 -26.80
CA VAL A 169 -38.92 27.29 -27.66
C VAL A 169 -37.70 27.38 -28.58
N GLY A 170 -36.58 26.82 -28.14
CA GLY A 170 -35.38 26.63 -28.93
C GLY A 170 -35.20 25.15 -29.26
N ALA A 171 -35.80 24.72 -30.38
CA ALA A 171 -35.52 23.44 -31.02
C ALA A 171 -34.10 23.43 -31.58
N GLY A 172 -33.12 23.25 -30.70
CA GLY A 172 -31.72 23.05 -31.05
C GLY A 172 -31.39 21.56 -31.06
N ARG A 173 -31.64 20.91 -32.20
CA ARG A 173 -30.95 19.65 -32.59
C ARG A 173 -29.45 19.93 -32.67
N GLY A 174 -28.80 19.95 -31.52
CA GLY A 174 -27.35 20.01 -31.39
C GLY A 174 -26.85 18.66 -30.95
N SER A 175 -26.61 17.78 -31.92
CA SER A 175 -25.84 16.55 -31.78
C SER A 175 -24.50 16.85 -31.09
N ARG A 176 -24.47 16.86 -29.75
CA ARG A 176 -23.21 16.72 -29.01
C ARG A 176 -22.93 15.23 -28.84
N ALA A 177 -22.67 14.64 -30.00
CA ALA A 177 -21.99 13.38 -30.13
C ALA A 177 -20.75 13.38 -29.23
N GLY A 178 -20.58 12.30 -28.48
CA GLY A 178 -19.26 11.82 -28.10
C GLY A 178 -18.48 12.69 -27.13
N ARG A 179 -19.04 13.10 -25.99
CA ARG A 179 -18.19 13.21 -24.80
C ARG A 179 -17.98 11.79 -24.29
N GLY A 180 -17.10 11.10 -25.02
CA GLY A 180 -16.79 9.69 -24.84
C GLY A 180 -16.55 9.41 -23.37
N GLY A 181 -17.01 8.23 -22.95
CA GLY A 181 -16.50 7.54 -21.79
C GLY A 181 -15.00 7.30 -21.97
N GLY A 182 -14.21 8.36 -21.82
CA GLY A 182 -12.78 8.31 -21.53
C GLY A 182 -12.58 7.77 -20.12
N GLY A 183 -13.20 6.62 -19.84
CA GLY A 183 -12.94 5.82 -18.67
C GLY A 183 -11.48 5.38 -18.74
N GLY A 184 -10.72 5.78 -17.73
CA GLY A 184 -9.52 5.04 -17.34
C GLY A 184 -8.19 5.37 -18.06
N TYR A 185 -8.16 5.97 -19.25
CA TYR A 185 -6.87 6.19 -19.95
C TYR A 185 -5.98 7.27 -19.30
N GLY A 186 -6.55 8.23 -18.56
CA GLY A 186 -5.77 9.27 -17.86
C GLY A 186 -4.93 8.76 -16.67
N MET A 187 -5.23 7.57 -16.15
CA MET A 187 -4.44 6.91 -15.10
C MET A 187 -3.41 5.91 -15.67
N ARG A 188 -3.59 5.43 -16.90
CA ARG A 188 -2.71 4.45 -17.55
C ARG A 188 -1.33 5.03 -17.89
N LEU A 189 -1.28 6.31 -18.25
CA LEU A 189 -0.08 7.04 -18.70
C LEU A 189 1.04 7.29 -17.66
N ARG A 190 1.09 6.64 -16.48
CA ARG A 190 1.91 7.21 -15.38
C ARG A 190 2.73 6.27 -14.51
N ALA A 191 2.96 5.00 -14.83
CA ALA A 191 3.95 4.23 -14.07
C ALA A 191 5.38 4.58 -14.52
N ARG A 192 5.65 4.39 -15.82
CA ARG A 192 6.93 4.72 -16.48
C ARG A 192 7.29 6.21 -16.34
N ASP A 193 6.35 7.09 -16.68
CA ASP A 193 6.55 8.53 -16.50
C ASP A 193 6.77 8.93 -15.03
N ARG A 194 6.34 8.14 -14.04
CA ARG A 194 6.56 8.50 -12.63
C ARG A 194 8.01 8.31 -12.24
N LEU A 195 8.64 7.18 -12.58
CA LEU A 195 10.06 6.96 -12.28
C LEU A 195 10.94 7.94 -13.08
N ALA A 196 10.66 8.09 -14.38
CA ALA A 196 11.38 9.03 -15.22
C ALA A 196 11.29 10.48 -14.72
N ARG A 197 10.09 10.99 -14.40
CA ARG A 197 9.92 12.35 -13.84
C ARG A 197 10.57 12.53 -12.46
N ARG A 198 10.64 11.46 -11.68
CA ARG A 198 11.19 11.45 -10.32
C ARG A 198 12.71 11.54 -10.33
N LEU A 199 13.34 10.69 -11.13
CA LEU A 199 14.78 10.70 -11.37
C LEU A 199 15.20 11.87 -12.29
N ARG A 200 14.23 12.63 -12.83
CA ARG A 200 14.47 13.70 -13.81
C ARG A 200 15.31 13.18 -14.97
N LEU A 201 14.91 12.03 -15.52
CA LEU A 201 15.59 11.45 -16.66
C LEU A 201 15.48 12.38 -17.86
N ASP A 202 16.58 12.55 -18.59
CA ASP A 202 16.57 13.26 -19.87
C ASP A 202 15.95 12.40 -20.98
N GLU A 203 15.70 13.02 -22.14
CA GLU A 203 15.07 12.33 -23.28
C GLU A 203 15.92 11.16 -23.80
N GLY A 204 17.25 11.26 -23.72
CA GLY A 204 18.18 10.20 -24.12
C GLY A 204 18.06 8.97 -23.21
N GLN A 205 18.10 9.17 -21.90
CA GLN A 205 17.90 8.12 -20.89
C GLN A 205 16.51 7.47 -21.03
N VAL A 206 15.47 8.26 -21.32
CA VAL A 206 14.11 7.73 -21.55
C VAL A 206 14.04 6.89 -22.83
N SER A 207 14.73 7.30 -23.90
CA SER A 207 14.82 6.51 -25.14
C SER A 207 15.55 5.19 -24.89
N ILE A 208 16.70 5.23 -24.20
CA ILE A 208 17.47 4.02 -23.85
C ILE A 208 16.59 3.03 -23.07
N LEU A 209 15.84 3.51 -22.08
CA LEU A 209 14.87 2.67 -21.36
C LEU A 209 13.81 2.05 -22.28
N ARG A 210 13.35 2.80 -23.29
CA ARG A 210 12.33 2.30 -24.23
C ARG A 210 12.88 1.18 -25.09
N ASP A 211 14.12 1.34 -25.52
CA ASP A 211 14.74 0.45 -26.48
C ASP A 211 15.28 -0.80 -25.78
N ARG A 212 15.81 -0.66 -24.57
CA ARG A 212 16.34 -1.77 -23.76
C ARG A 212 15.27 -2.55 -23.01
N ASP A 213 14.16 -1.90 -22.63
CA ASP A 213 13.10 -2.53 -21.85
C ASP A 213 11.71 -2.04 -22.30
N SER A 214 11.36 -2.38 -23.54
CA SER A 214 10.08 -2.04 -24.15
C SER A 214 8.88 -2.75 -23.51
N GLY A 215 9.10 -3.92 -22.91
CA GLY A 215 8.08 -4.76 -22.28
C GLY A 215 7.62 -4.31 -20.90
N PHE A 216 8.40 -3.48 -20.20
CA PHE A 216 8.16 -3.13 -18.79
C PHE A 216 6.77 -2.61 -18.49
N GLU A 217 6.22 -1.75 -19.34
CA GLU A 217 4.89 -1.17 -19.09
C GLU A 217 3.79 -2.23 -19.20
N ALA A 218 3.86 -3.09 -20.22
CA ALA A 218 2.90 -4.18 -20.42
C ALA A 218 3.00 -5.20 -19.28
N ASP A 219 4.22 -5.61 -18.91
CA ASP A 219 4.46 -6.54 -17.80
C ASP A 219 3.96 -5.97 -16.48
N SER A 220 4.31 -4.72 -16.17
CA SER A 220 3.90 -4.05 -14.93
C SER A 220 2.39 -3.90 -14.83
N MET A 221 1.70 -3.63 -15.94
CA MET A 221 0.24 -3.59 -15.96
C MET A 221 -0.35 -4.97 -15.70
N ARG A 222 0.12 -6.00 -16.41
CA ARG A 222 -0.34 -7.37 -16.22
C ARG A 222 -0.14 -7.85 -14.79
N LEU A 223 1.06 -7.67 -14.24
CA LEU A 223 1.39 -8.07 -12.87
C LEU A 223 0.56 -7.30 -11.83
N ARG A 224 0.33 -6.00 -12.06
CA ARG A 224 -0.57 -5.21 -11.22
C ARG A 224 -2.00 -5.75 -11.27
N ASP A 225 -2.51 -6.12 -12.44
CA ASP A 225 -3.86 -6.66 -12.58
C ASP A 225 -3.99 -8.00 -11.84
N ILE A 226 -2.99 -8.89 -11.97
CA ILE A 226 -2.90 -10.14 -11.20
C ILE A 226 -2.98 -9.83 -9.70
N LEU A 227 -2.15 -8.91 -9.21
CA LEU A 227 -2.15 -8.60 -7.79
C LEU A 227 -3.45 -7.94 -7.31
N MET A 228 -4.08 -7.10 -8.12
CA MET A 228 -5.41 -6.57 -7.77
C MET A 228 -6.45 -7.69 -7.70
N ALA A 229 -6.36 -8.71 -8.55
CA ALA A 229 -7.21 -9.89 -8.50
C ALA A 229 -6.95 -10.73 -7.24
N GLU A 230 -5.69 -11.04 -6.91
CA GLU A 230 -5.33 -11.80 -5.70
C GLU A 230 -5.75 -11.06 -4.41
N ARG A 231 -5.64 -9.73 -4.41
CA ARG A 231 -6.11 -8.87 -3.31
C ARG A 231 -7.63 -8.88 -3.18
N ALA A 232 -8.36 -8.89 -4.29
CA ALA A 232 -9.82 -8.97 -4.28
C ALA A 232 -10.29 -10.35 -3.80
N ALA A 233 -9.62 -11.42 -4.21
CA ALA A 233 -9.88 -12.77 -3.72
C ALA A 233 -9.60 -12.89 -2.21
N LEU A 234 -8.47 -12.37 -1.73
CA LEU A 234 -8.18 -12.34 -0.28
C LEU A 234 -9.22 -11.53 0.51
N LEU A 235 -9.65 -10.39 -0.03
CA LEU A 235 -10.71 -9.60 0.59
C LEU A 235 -12.03 -10.39 0.71
N ALA A 236 -12.41 -11.13 -0.33
CA ALA A 236 -13.61 -11.95 -0.30
C ALA A 236 -13.54 -13.03 0.80
N LEU A 237 -12.36 -13.64 1.01
CA LEU A 237 -12.15 -14.61 2.09
C LEU A 237 -12.24 -13.95 3.48
N PHE A 238 -11.74 -12.71 3.63
CA PHE A 238 -11.90 -11.98 4.90
C PHE A 238 -13.35 -11.56 5.18
N GLU A 239 -14.18 -11.39 4.15
CA GLU A 239 -15.60 -11.04 4.30
C GLU A 239 -16.51 -12.25 4.56
N ASP A 240 -16.05 -13.46 4.23
CA ASP A 240 -16.76 -14.70 4.53
C ASP A 240 -16.20 -15.35 5.81
N SER A 241 -16.97 -15.24 6.90
CA SER A 241 -16.63 -15.82 8.21
C SER A 241 -16.56 -17.35 8.21
N LYS A 242 -17.02 -18.01 7.14
CA LYS A 242 -16.95 -19.47 6.96
C LYS A 242 -15.77 -19.95 6.13
N SER A 243 -14.96 -19.05 5.57
CA SER A 243 -13.77 -19.42 4.79
C SER A 243 -12.87 -20.35 5.59
N ALA A 244 -12.30 -21.37 4.94
CA ALA A 244 -11.37 -22.28 5.62
C ALA A 244 -10.02 -21.59 5.88
N ASP A 245 -9.33 -22.01 6.94
CA ASP A 245 -8.03 -21.45 7.32
C ASP A 245 -6.96 -21.77 6.26
N GLU A 246 -7.00 -22.97 5.68
CA GLU A 246 -6.11 -23.37 4.59
C GLU A 246 -6.34 -22.54 3.32
N GLU A 247 -7.58 -22.16 3.03
CA GLU A 247 -7.91 -21.30 1.87
C GLU A 247 -7.34 -19.89 2.06
N LEU A 248 -7.43 -19.34 3.27
CA LEU A 248 -6.82 -18.06 3.62
C LEU A 248 -5.30 -18.08 3.44
N LEU A 249 -4.62 -19.10 3.98
CA LEU A 249 -3.16 -19.22 3.86
C LEU A 249 -2.71 -19.39 2.41
N GLN A 250 -3.39 -20.24 1.63
CA GLN A 250 -3.10 -20.39 0.20
C GLN A 250 -3.28 -19.08 -0.56
N GLN A 251 -4.32 -18.30 -0.24
CA GLN A 251 -4.56 -17.02 -0.89
C GLN A 251 -3.52 -15.96 -0.50
N ILE A 252 -3.01 -16.01 0.73
CA ILE A 252 -1.90 -15.17 1.19
C ILE A 252 -0.62 -15.53 0.42
N ASP A 253 -0.31 -16.82 0.21
CA ASP A 253 0.84 -17.25 -0.58
C ASP A 253 0.77 -16.77 -2.04
N LYS A 254 -0.42 -16.83 -2.66
CA LYS A 254 -0.63 -16.27 -4.02
C LYS A 254 -0.41 -14.76 -4.04
N LEU A 255 -0.88 -14.05 -3.02
CA LEU A 255 -0.67 -12.61 -2.88
C LEU A 255 0.83 -12.28 -2.75
N ILE A 256 1.57 -13.04 -1.92
CA ILE A 256 3.02 -12.92 -1.76
C ILE A 256 3.71 -13.11 -3.10
N LEU A 257 3.38 -14.19 -3.83
CA LEU A 257 3.96 -14.47 -5.15
C LEU A 257 3.73 -13.33 -6.14
N ALA A 258 2.51 -12.79 -6.21
CA ALA A 258 2.18 -11.68 -7.09
C ALA A 258 2.96 -10.40 -6.73
N HIS A 259 3.16 -10.12 -5.44
CA HIS A 259 4.03 -9.05 -4.97
C HIS A 259 5.49 -9.26 -5.39
N SER A 260 6.05 -10.44 -5.14
CA SER A 260 7.43 -10.80 -5.50
C SER A 260 7.70 -10.61 -6.99
N GLN A 261 6.76 -10.98 -7.86
CA GLN A 261 6.89 -10.81 -9.30
C GLN A 261 6.98 -9.33 -9.71
N ILE A 262 6.20 -8.45 -9.08
CA ILE A 262 6.26 -7.00 -9.34
C ILE A 262 7.60 -6.42 -8.87
N GLU A 263 8.04 -6.80 -7.67
CA GLU A 263 9.29 -6.32 -7.09
C GLU A 263 10.50 -6.71 -7.95
N ARG A 264 10.56 -7.99 -8.37
CA ARG A 264 11.57 -8.49 -9.29
C ARG A 264 11.57 -7.72 -10.60
N ARG A 265 10.39 -7.52 -11.20
CA ARG A 265 10.27 -6.82 -12.48
C ARG A 265 10.72 -5.36 -12.42
N ILE A 266 10.43 -4.69 -11.29
CA ILE A 266 10.90 -3.32 -11.02
C ILE A 266 12.41 -3.31 -10.85
N ALA A 267 12.99 -4.24 -10.11
CA ALA A 267 14.43 -4.32 -9.91
C ALA A 267 15.18 -4.53 -11.23
N GLU A 268 14.72 -5.46 -12.07
CA GLU A 268 15.23 -5.67 -13.43
C GLU A 268 15.20 -4.37 -14.25
N HIS A 269 14.07 -3.65 -14.23
CA HIS A 269 13.92 -2.38 -14.95
C HIS A 269 14.89 -1.30 -14.45
N VAL A 270 15.09 -1.21 -13.13
CA VAL A 270 16.03 -0.26 -12.52
C VAL A 270 17.47 -0.60 -12.88
N LEU A 271 17.82 -1.88 -12.96
CA LEU A 271 19.17 -2.32 -13.33
C LEU A 271 19.51 -2.03 -14.80
N VAL A 272 18.53 -2.07 -15.70
CA VAL A 272 18.70 -1.61 -17.09
C VAL A 272 19.09 -0.13 -17.14
N LEU A 273 18.53 0.69 -16.23
CA LEU A 273 18.76 2.12 -16.18
C LEU A 273 20.08 2.51 -15.51
N ARG A 274 20.51 1.74 -14.51
CA ARG A 274 21.62 2.07 -13.59
C ARG A 274 22.91 2.57 -14.28
N PRO A 275 23.41 1.97 -15.38
CA PRO A 275 24.63 2.42 -16.05
C PRO A 275 24.54 3.81 -16.68
N TYR A 276 23.32 4.28 -16.93
CA TYR A 276 23.06 5.55 -17.60
C TYR A 276 22.70 6.67 -16.63
N LEU A 277 22.51 6.35 -15.34
CA LEU A 277 22.19 7.35 -14.32
C LEU A 277 23.41 8.16 -13.93
N THR A 278 23.21 9.46 -13.72
CA THR A 278 24.23 10.30 -13.08
C THR A 278 24.38 9.93 -11.61
N VAL A 279 25.53 10.27 -11.01
CA VAL A 279 25.79 10.05 -9.58
C VAL A 279 24.69 10.67 -8.70
N GLU A 280 24.16 11.85 -9.07
CA GLU A 280 23.05 12.49 -8.35
C GLU A 280 21.75 11.70 -8.46
N GLN A 281 21.44 11.18 -9.65
CA GLN A 281 20.25 10.34 -9.88
C GLN A 281 20.36 9.00 -9.13
N GLN A 282 21.56 8.40 -9.08
CA GLN A 282 21.83 7.20 -8.29
C GLN A 282 21.64 7.47 -6.79
N LYS A 283 22.22 8.55 -6.26
CA LYS A 283 21.98 8.99 -4.87
C LYS A 283 20.50 9.22 -4.59
N TRP A 284 19.77 9.77 -5.54
CA TRP A 284 18.34 10.01 -5.40
C TRP A 284 17.53 8.71 -5.41
N LEU A 285 17.89 7.75 -6.26
CA LEU A 285 17.33 6.40 -6.28
C LEU A 285 17.55 5.69 -4.94
N ILE A 286 18.77 5.73 -4.39
CA ILE A 286 19.09 5.19 -3.06
C ILE A 286 18.34 5.94 -1.96
N GLY A 287 18.23 7.25 -2.08
CA GLY A 287 17.46 8.10 -1.16
C GLY A 287 15.97 7.77 -1.16
N LEU A 288 15.41 7.30 -2.29
CA LEU A 288 14.06 6.73 -2.32
C LEU A 288 13.97 5.41 -1.57
N CYS A 289 15.01 4.57 -1.57
CA CYS A 289 15.05 3.37 -0.74
C CYS A 289 15.11 3.75 0.74
N ARG A 290 16.00 4.70 1.12
CA ARG A 290 16.25 5.10 2.52
C ARG A 290 15.11 5.88 3.19
N ARG A 291 14.53 6.89 2.54
CA ARG A 291 13.48 7.74 3.15
C ARG A 291 12.25 6.95 3.59
N ASN A 292 12.02 5.78 3.01
CA ASN A 292 10.92 4.93 3.41
C ASN A 292 11.21 4.13 4.68
N HIS A 293 12.48 3.96 5.09
CA HIS A 293 12.83 3.31 6.36
C HIS A 293 12.72 4.29 7.53
N GLU A 294 13.19 5.52 7.35
CA GLU A 294 13.16 6.55 8.42
C GLU A 294 11.73 7.03 8.73
N GLU A 295 10.81 7.03 7.76
CA GLU A 295 9.39 7.33 8.02
C GLU A 295 8.60 6.14 8.61
N ALA A 296 9.10 4.89 8.49
CA ALA A 296 8.41 3.68 8.93
C ALA A 296 8.80 3.22 10.34
N LEU A 297 9.94 3.68 10.86
CA LEU A 297 10.26 3.55 12.27
C LEU A 297 9.61 4.75 12.97
N PRO A 298 8.68 4.55 13.94
CA PRO A 298 8.36 5.64 14.84
C PRO A 298 9.69 6.08 15.43
N ALA A 299 10.02 7.37 15.32
CA ALA A 299 11.19 7.93 15.98
C ALA A 299 11.14 7.48 17.43
N GLU A 300 11.93 6.47 17.78
CA GLU A 300 12.02 5.98 19.15
C GLU A 300 12.28 7.20 20.01
N GLY A 301 11.42 7.34 21.01
CA GLY A 301 11.34 8.53 21.83
C GLY A 301 12.64 8.78 22.55
N LEU A 302 13.56 9.51 21.91
CA LEU A 302 14.32 10.55 22.57
C LEU A 302 13.34 11.66 22.95
N ILE A 303 12.46 11.34 23.90
CA ILE A 303 11.87 12.34 24.78
C ILE A 303 13.09 12.93 25.50
N PRO A 304 13.43 14.22 25.31
CA PRO A 304 14.43 14.84 26.15
C PRO A 304 13.90 14.72 27.59
N PHE A 305 14.60 13.92 28.40
CA PHE A 305 14.35 13.78 29.82
C PHE A 305 14.52 15.17 30.44
N ARG A 306 13.43 15.93 30.50
CA ARG A 306 13.40 17.25 31.10
C ARG A 306 13.51 16.99 32.59
N ALA A 307 14.71 17.15 33.13
CA ALA A 307 15.00 17.07 34.55
C ALA A 307 13.93 17.86 35.31
N VAL A 308 13.10 17.15 36.06
CA VAL A 308 12.20 17.76 37.03
C VAL A 308 13.09 18.31 38.12
N ASN A 309 13.25 19.63 38.14
CA ASN A 309 13.84 20.34 39.25
C ASN A 309 12.99 20.06 40.49
N SER A 310 13.48 19.21 41.37
CA SER A 310 13.07 19.18 42.77
C SER A 310 13.43 20.53 43.38
N ARG A 311 12.43 21.38 43.60
CA ARG A 311 12.54 22.49 44.55
C ARG A 311 12.19 21.93 45.92
N GLU A 312 13.17 21.88 46.80
CA GLU A 312 12.99 22.11 48.23
C GLU A 312 12.77 23.61 48.50
#